data_AF-A0A961PBC3-F1
#
_entry.id   AF-A0A961PBC3-F1
#
_cell.length_a   1.000
_cell.length_b   1.000
_cell.length_c   1.000
_cell.angle_alpha   90.00
_cell.angle_beta   90.00
_cell.angle_gamma   90.00
#
_symmetry.space_group_name_H-M   'P 1'
#
loop_
_entity.id
_entity.type
_entity.pdbx_description
1 polymer ?
#
loop_
_entity_poly.entity_id
_entity_poly.type
_entity_poly.pdbx_seq_one_letter_code
_entity_poly.pdbx_strand_id
1 'polypeptide(L)'
;MARVYLDWNATAPLRPEARAAMLAAMDLVGNPSSVHAEGRAAKGLVEKARRQVAAAVGCKPAEVVFTSGATEAARLLAGMPAGHDVLVDETAHDALWAHVRMSNWPEHPAGPGHTLAMGLANSETGIVTAPPEKIDGQWPFGRARADWLFIDVTQAVGRVPFSFAWSGADFA
;
A
#
# COMPACT_ATOMS: atom_id res chain seq x y z
N MET A 1 35.20 -16.96 -7.32
CA MET A 1 33.90 -17.15 -6.64
C MET A 1 32.86 -16.27 -7.34
N ALA A 2 31.65 -16.76 -7.55
CA ALA A 2 30.55 -15.95 -8.08
C ALA A 2 30.00 -15.02 -6.99
N ARG A 3 29.60 -13.81 -7.37
CA ARG A 3 29.02 -12.83 -6.43
C ARG A 3 27.62 -13.30 -6.01
N VAL A 4 27.34 -13.25 -4.71
CA VAL A 4 26.03 -13.58 -4.14
C VAL A 4 25.35 -12.28 -3.69
N TYR A 5 24.07 -12.11 -4.03
CA TYR A 5 23.26 -10.94 -3.65
C TYR A 5 22.25 -11.34 -2.58
N LEU A 6 22.37 -10.75 -1.39
CA LEU A 6 21.59 -11.08 -0.19
C LEU A 6 20.85 -9.85 0.37
N ASP A 7 20.27 -9.03 -0.52
CA ASP A 7 19.61 -7.77 -0.15
C ASP A 7 18.22 -7.61 -0.83
N TRP A 8 17.48 -8.72 -0.90
CA TRP A 8 16.16 -8.79 -1.57
C TRP A 8 15.05 -8.01 -0.87
N ASN A 9 15.26 -7.57 0.38
CA ASN A 9 14.32 -6.71 1.10
C ASN A 9 14.42 -5.25 0.64
N ALA A 10 15.60 -4.79 0.23
CA ALA A 10 15.78 -3.45 -0.33
C ALA A 10 15.28 -3.40 -1.78
N THR A 11 15.69 -4.36 -2.62
CA THR A 11 15.16 -4.53 -3.97
C THR A 11 15.40 -5.94 -4.51
N ALA A 12 14.55 -6.40 -5.42
CA ALA A 12 14.69 -7.71 -6.04
C ALA A 12 15.04 -7.56 -7.54
N PRO A 13 15.82 -8.49 -8.12
CA PRO A 13 16.02 -8.54 -9.56
C PRO A 13 14.68 -8.56 -10.32
N LEU A 14 14.56 -7.70 -11.33
CA LEU A 14 13.36 -7.66 -12.17
C LEU A 14 13.15 -9.02 -12.85
N ARG A 15 11.96 -9.59 -12.67
CA ARG A 15 11.58 -10.83 -13.34
C ARG A 15 11.64 -10.69 -14.86
N PRO A 16 12.19 -11.67 -15.61
CA PRO A 16 12.26 -11.60 -17.07
C PRO A 16 10.91 -11.35 -17.75
N GLU A 17 9.83 -11.93 -17.20
CA GLU A 17 8.47 -11.79 -17.72
C GLU A 17 7.94 -10.37 -17.53
N ALA A 18 8.26 -9.73 -16.40
CA ALA A 18 7.90 -8.33 -16.14
C ALA A 18 8.67 -7.38 -17.07
N ARG A 19 9.96 -7.67 -17.31
CA ARG A 19 10.78 -6.93 -18.29
C ARG A 19 10.18 -7.01 -19.69
N ALA A 20 9.80 -8.21 -20.13
CA ALA A 20 9.19 -8.42 -21.44
C ALA A 20 7.85 -7.68 -21.58
N ALA A 21 7.01 -7.73 -20.55
CA ALA A 21 5.73 -7.01 -20.53
C ALA A 21 5.92 -5.48 -20.60
N MET A 22 6.92 -4.94 -19.90
CA MET A 22 7.24 -3.51 -19.94
C MET A 22 7.73 -3.07 -21.32
N LEU A 23 8.62 -3.85 -21.95
CA LEU A 23 9.09 -3.53 -23.31
C LEU A 23 7.94 -3.53 -24.32
N ALA A 24 7.07 -4.55 -24.27
CA ALA A 24 5.88 -4.60 -25.11
C ALA A 24 4.92 -3.42 -24.85
N ALA A 25 4.84 -2.93 -23.60
CA ALA A 25 4.06 -1.75 -23.27
C ALA A 25 4.69 -0.45 -23.82
N MET A 26 6.02 -0.35 -23.83
CA MET A 26 6.77 0.80 -24.37
C MET A 26 6.66 0.91 -25.90
N ASP A 27 6.49 -0.22 -26.59
CA ASP A 27 6.27 -0.25 -28.04
C ASP A 27 4.85 0.19 -28.44
N LEU A 28 3.91 0.24 -27.48
CA LEU A 28 2.53 0.69 -27.72
C LEU A 28 2.45 2.21 -27.65
N VAL A 29 1.99 2.83 -28.74
CA VAL A 29 1.70 4.27 -28.78
C VAL A 29 0.27 4.58 -28.33
N GLY A 30 0.06 5.77 -27.78
CA GLY A 30 -1.27 6.30 -27.46
C GLY A 30 -1.41 6.77 -26.01
N ASN A 31 -2.22 7.81 -25.83
CA ASN A 31 -2.61 8.28 -24.50
C ASN A 31 -3.88 7.50 -24.06
N PRO A 32 -3.90 6.81 -22.91
CA PRO A 32 -5.07 6.05 -22.44
C PRO A 32 -6.32 6.90 -22.17
N SER A 33 -6.18 8.23 -22.13
CA SER A 33 -7.31 9.17 -22.05
C SER A 33 -7.91 9.52 -23.41
N SER A 34 -7.25 9.17 -24.51
CA SER A 34 -7.74 9.43 -25.87
C SER A 34 -8.79 8.43 -26.31
N VAL A 35 -9.78 8.90 -27.08
CA VAL A 35 -10.90 8.07 -27.57
C VAL A 35 -10.61 7.32 -28.86
N HIS A 36 -9.53 7.64 -29.59
CA HIS A 36 -9.14 6.98 -30.84
C HIS A 36 -8.55 5.58 -30.60
N ALA A 37 -8.27 4.83 -31.67
CA ALA A 37 -7.94 3.41 -31.59
C ALA A 37 -6.71 3.13 -30.70
N GLU A 38 -5.63 3.89 -30.88
CA GLU A 38 -4.39 3.80 -30.12
C GLU A 38 -4.62 4.13 -28.64
N GLY A 39 -5.42 5.16 -28.35
CA GLY A 39 -5.79 5.52 -26.97
C GLY A 39 -6.60 4.43 -26.28
N ARG A 40 -7.56 3.82 -26.98
CA ARG A 40 -8.33 2.67 -26.46
C ARG A 40 -7.46 1.44 -26.26
N ALA A 41 -6.48 1.19 -27.13
CA ALA A 41 -5.51 0.11 -26.97
C ALA A 41 -4.64 0.32 -25.72
N ALA A 42 -4.10 1.53 -25.53
CA ALA A 42 -3.33 1.90 -24.33
C ALA A 42 -4.17 1.77 -23.05
N LYS A 43 -5.42 2.26 -23.07
CA LYS A 43 -6.36 2.08 -21.95
C LYS A 43 -6.63 0.62 -21.66
N GLY A 44 -6.83 -0.20 -22.70
CA GLY A 44 -7.04 -1.64 -22.58
C GLY A 44 -5.88 -2.35 -21.89
N LEU A 45 -4.63 -1.94 -22.18
CA LEU A 45 -3.43 -2.46 -21.52
C LEU A 45 -3.39 -2.10 -20.03
N VAL A 46 -3.63 -0.82 -19.68
CA VAL A 46 -3.66 -0.37 -18.27
C VAL A 46 -4.77 -1.08 -17.48
N GLU A 47 -5.96 -1.24 -18.05
CA GLU A 47 -7.07 -1.93 -17.39
C GLU A 47 -6.82 -3.43 -17.24
N LYS A 48 -6.08 -4.04 -18.17
CA LYS A 48 -5.60 -5.42 -18.00
C LYS A 48 -4.64 -5.53 -16.81
N ALA A 49 -3.66 -4.63 -16.72
CA ALA A 49 -2.73 -4.59 -15.60
C ALA A 49 -3.47 -4.37 -14.26
N ARG A 50 -4.47 -3.47 -14.23
CA ARG A 50 -5.30 -3.20 -13.06
C ARG A 50 -6.00 -4.46 -12.55
N ARG A 51 -6.61 -5.24 -13.45
CA ARG A 51 -7.25 -6.52 -13.10
C ARG A 51 -6.25 -7.55 -12.57
N GLN A 52 -5.04 -7.58 -13.12
CA GLN A 52 -4.00 -8.51 -12.66
C GLN A 52 -3.50 -8.14 -11.26
N VAL A 53 -3.26 -6.86 -10.99
CA VAL A 53 -2.90 -6.37 -9.64
C VAL A 53 -4.03 -6.67 -8.65
N ALA A 54 -5.27 -6.33 -9.01
CA ALA A 54 -6.43 -6.57 -8.16
C ALA A 54 -6.58 -8.05 -7.77
N ALA A 55 -6.39 -8.96 -8.73
CA ALA A 55 -6.40 -10.39 -8.46
C ALA A 55 -5.26 -10.83 -7.54
N ALA A 56 -4.06 -10.27 -7.72
CA ALA A 56 -2.88 -10.63 -6.93
C ALA A 56 -2.99 -10.23 -5.44
N VAL A 57 -3.70 -9.14 -5.15
CA VAL A 57 -3.95 -8.67 -3.77
C VAL A 57 -5.38 -8.91 -3.30
N GLY A 58 -6.18 -9.66 -4.07
CA GLY A 58 -7.58 -9.98 -3.78
C GLY A 58 -8.44 -8.76 -3.42
N CYS A 59 -8.48 -7.77 -4.30
CA CYS A 59 -9.38 -6.62 -4.27
C CYS A 59 -10.17 -6.49 -5.59
N LYS A 60 -11.08 -5.52 -5.69
CA LYS A 60 -11.76 -5.19 -6.95
C LYS A 60 -10.85 -4.33 -7.82
N PRO A 61 -10.93 -4.43 -9.16
CA PRO A 61 -10.17 -3.54 -10.03
C PRO A 61 -10.39 -2.05 -9.74
N ALA A 62 -11.61 -1.65 -9.36
CA ALA A 62 -11.93 -0.26 -8.99
C ALA A 62 -11.25 0.23 -7.71
N GLU A 63 -10.74 -0.67 -6.86
CA GLU A 63 -10.03 -0.35 -5.62
C GLU A 63 -8.52 -0.18 -5.86
N VAL A 64 -8.01 -0.44 -7.08
CA VAL A 64 -6.59 -0.26 -7.43
C VAL A 64 -6.33 1.14 -7.97
N VAL A 65 -5.47 1.89 -7.30
CA VAL A 65 -4.91 3.16 -7.77
C VAL A 65 -3.42 2.95 -8.07
N PHE A 66 -2.98 3.32 -9.27
CA PHE A 66 -1.56 3.25 -9.63
C PHE A 66 -0.83 4.50 -9.11
N THR A 67 0.28 4.27 -8.42
CA THR A 67 1.26 5.29 -8.00
C THR A 67 2.63 4.95 -8.56
N SER A 68 3.61 5.85 -8.40
CA SER A 68 5.01 5.61 -8.75
C SER A 68 5.73 4.67 -7.77
N GLY A 69 5.15 4.43 -6.58
CA GLY A 69 5.70 3.53 -5.58
C GLY A 69 5.02 3.65 -4.21
N ALA A 70 5.48 2.85 -3.25
CA ALA A 70 4.92 2.78 -1.90
C ALA A 70 5.00 4.12 -1.15
N THR A 71 6.09 4.88 -1.32
CA THR A 71 6.22 6.21 -0.71
C THR A 71 5.16 7.20 -1.21
N GLU A 72 4.80 7.15 -2.50
CA GLU A 72 3.70 7.97 -3.02
C GLU A 72 2.33 7.46 -2.54
N ALA A 73 2.15 6.14 -2.43
CA ALA A 73 0.93 5.57 -1.87
C ALA A 73 0.71 6.02 -0.41
N ALA A 74 1.77 6.02 0.41
CA ALA A 74 1.74 6.51 1.79
C ALA A 74 1.35 7.99 1.89
N ARG A 75 1.61 8.80 0.85
CA ARG A 75 1.24 10.22 0.81
C ARG A 75 -0.27 10.46 0.88
N LEU A 76 -1.10 9.44 0.68
CA LEU A 76 -2.53 9.50 0.99
C LEU A 76 -2.80 9.97 2.43
N LEU A 77 -1.96 9.58 3.39
CA LEU A 77 -2.07 9.98 4.79
C LEU A 77 -1.88 11.50 4.99
N ALA A 78 -1.08 12.15 4.14
CA ALA A 78 -0.91 13.61 4.19
C ALA A 78 -2.22 14.35 3.87
N GLY A 79 -3.12 13.73 3.09
CA GLY A 79 -4.39 14.32 2.66
C GLY A 79 -5.53 14.25 3.68
N MET A 80 -5.33 13.62 4.84
CA MET A 80 -6.38 13.60 5.87
C MET A 80 -6.65 15.02 6.42
N PRO A 81 -7.90 15.33 6.81
CA PRO A 81 -8.29 16.68 7.20
C PRO A 81 -7.57 17.17 8.46
N ALA A 82 -7.61 18.49 8.70
CA ALA A 82 -7.12 19.06 9.94
C ALA A 82 -7.87 18.47 11.15
N GLY A 83 -7.13 18.09 12.20
CA GLY A 83 -7.68 17.36 13.35
C GLY A 83 -7.74 15.84 13.17
N HIS A 84 -7.35 15.30 12.01
CA HIS A 84 -7.21 13.86 11.77
C HIS A 84 -5.79 13.39 12.10
N ASP A 85 -5.66 12.73 13.25
CA ASP A 85 -4.42 12.11 13.68
C ASP A 85 -4.09 10.84 12.86
N VAL A 86 -2.81 10.69 12.56
CA VAL A 86 -2.22 9.52 11.89
C VAL A 86 -1.29 8.87 12.90
N LEU A 87 -1.75 7.76 13.44
CA LEU A 87 -1.06 6.94 14.43
C LEU A 87 -0.21 5.93 13.66
N VAL A 88 1.11 5.96 13.86
CA VAL A 88 2.03 5.10 13.11
C VAL A 88 2.60 4.04 14.05
N ASP A 89 2.51 2.77 13.63
CA ASP A 89 3.13 1.65 14.35
C ASP A 89 4.65 1.82 14.46
N GLU A 90 5.22 1.42 15.60
CA GLU A 90 6.65 1.58 15.90
C GLU A 90 7.56 0.89 14.89
N THR A 91 7.08 -0.18 14.25
CA THR A 91 7.86 -0.97 13.29
C THR A 91 7.59 -0.59 11.83
N ALA A 92 6.78 0.44 11.59
CA ALA A 92 6.43 0.91 10.26
C ALA A 92 7.63 1.53 9.52
N HIS A 93 7.57 1.50 8.18
CA HIS A 93 8.57 2.13 7.33
C HIS A 93 8.53 3.68 7.44
N ASP A 94 9.66 4.34 7.20
CA ASP A 94 9.80 5.81 7.24
C ASP A 94 8.78 6.57 6.37
N ALA A 95 8.31 5.93 5.30
CA ALA A 95 7.27 6.48 4.44
C ALA A 95 5.94 6.73 5.18
N LEU A 96 5.60 5.90 6.18
CA LEU A 96 4.44 6.13 7.04
C LEU A 96 4.77 7.13 8.14
N TRP A 97 5.94 7.01 8.76
CA TRP A 97 6.41 7.94 9.81
C TRP A 97 6.50 9.38 9.36
N ALA A 98 6.81 9.64 8.08
CA ALA A 98 6.78 10.98 7.49
C ALA A 98 5.40 11.66 7.53
N HIS A 99 4.34 10.91 7.89
CA HIS A 99 2.96 11.39 7.98
C HIS A 99 2.37 11.32 9.38
N VAL A 100 3.16 10.95 10.40
CA VAL A 100 2.69 10.92 11.79
C VAL A 100 2.12 12.27 12.21
N ARG A 101 0.92 12.25 12.79
CA ARG A 101 0.26 13.42 13.37
C ARG A 101 -0.44 12.98 14.63
N MET A 102 -0.01 13.52 15.77
CA MET A 102 -0.52 13.15 17.08
C MET A 102 -0.72 14.41 17.90
N SER A 103 -1.95 14.91 17.90
CA SER A 103 -2.28 16.20 18.48
C SER A 103 -2.24 16.17 20.02
N ASN A 104 -2.49 15.01 20.63
CA ASN A 104 -2.68 14.86 22.09
C ASN A 104 -1.92 13.68 22.75
N TRP A 105 -0.83 13.16 22.20
CA TRP A 105 -0.14 11.99 22.81
C TRP A 105 0.33 12.24 24.26
N PRO A 106 -0.02 11.40 25.27
CA PRO A 106 -0.67 10.06 25.24
C PRO A 106 -2.19 10.08 25.52
N GLU A 107 -2.81 11.24 25.55
CA GLU A 107 -4.26 11.40 25.64
C GLU A 107 -4.88 11.07 24.28
N HIS A 108 -5.86 10.14 24.28
CA HIS A 108 -6.64 9.78 23.11
C HIS A 108 -6.96 11.04 22.29
N PRO A 109 -6.64 11.11 20.99
CA PRO A 109 -7.17 12.19 20.19
C PRO A 109 -8.70 12.12 20.29
N ALA A 110 -9.29 13.21 20.75
CA ALA A 110 -10.70 13.25 21.04
C ALA A 110 -11.47 13.34 19.73
N GLY A 111 -12.25 12.30 19.40
CA GLY A 111 -13.19 12.32 18.28
C GLY A 111 -12.97 11.17 17.29
N PRO A 112 -13.94 10.95 16.38
CA PRO A 112 -13.78 10.06 15.24
C PRO A 112 -13.03 10.75 14.09
N GLY A 113 -12.44 9.96 13.22
CA GLY A 113 -11.62 10.38 12.08
C GLY A 113 -10.13 10.27 12.37
N HIS A 114 -9.65 9.11 12.81
CA HIS A 114 -8.20 8.85 12.94
C HIS A 114 -7.78 7.62 12.14
N THR A 115 -6.52 7.59 11.71
CA THR A 115 -5.96 6.45 10.95
C THR A 115 -4.84 5.78 11.72
N LEU A 116 -4.91 4.46 11.87
CA LEU A 116 -3.78 3.62 12.23
C LEU A 116 -3.04 3.23 10.95
N ALA A 117 -1.76 3.57 10.86
CA ALA A 117 -0.86 3.19 9.77
C ALA A 117 0.19 2.21 10.30
N MET A 118 0.26 1.01 9.73
CA MET A 118 1.18 -0.04 10.18
C MET A 118 1.73 -0.85 9.02
N GLY A 119 2.88 -1.51 9.21
CA GLY A 119 3.37 -2.51 8.26
C GLY A 119 2.82 -3.90 8.58
N LEU A 120 2.41 -4.66 7.57
CA LEU A 120 2.03 -6.08 7.75
C LEU A 120 3.27 -6.96 7.98
N ALA A 121 4.38 -6.63 7.33
CA ALA A 121 5.66 -7.30 7.51
C ALA A 121 6.79 -6.26 7.55
N ASN A 122 7.66 -6.34 8.56
CA ASN A 122 8.75 -5.39 8.74
C ASN A 122 9.91 -5.70 7.78
N SER A 123 10.42 -4.67 7.10
CA SER A 123 11.47 -4.79 6.07
C SER A 123 12.85 -5.17 6.60
N GLU A 124 13.12 -4.92 7.89
CA GLU A 124 14.42 -5.16 8.51
C GLU A 124 14.48 -6.54 9.18
N THR A 125 13.45 -6.87 9.94
CA THR A 125 13.40 -8.06 10.80
C THR A 125 12.61 -9.22 10.21
N GLY A 126 11.73 -8.95 9.23
CA GLY A 126 10.82 -9.95 8.67
C GLY A 126 9.67 -10.36 9.60
N ILE A 127 9.51 -9.70 10.76
CA ILE A 127 8.38 -9.95 11.67
C ILE A 127 7.08 -9.59 10.96
N VAL A 128 6.10 -10.48 11.03
CA VAL A 128 4.75 -10.28 10.49
C VAL A 128 3.82 -9.88 11.63
N THR A 129 3.17 -8.73 11.50
CA THR A 129 2.30 -8.15 12.52
C THR A 129 0.88 -8.07 11.96
N ALA A 130 -0.02 -8.90 12.47
CA ALA A 130 -1.43 -8.81 12.11
C ALA A 130 -2.05 -7.52 12.69
N PRO A 131 -3.00 -6.88 11.99
CA PRO A 131 -3.78 -5.79 12.57
C PRO A 131 -4.48 -6.23 13.86
N PRO A 132 -4.58 -5.35 14.87
CA PRO A 132 -5.26 -5.67 16.12
C PRO A 132 -6.77 -5.87 15.88
N GLU A 133 -7.43 -6.64 16.73
CA GLU A 133 -8.89 -6.73 16.68
C GLU A 133 -9.55 -5.39 17.00
N LYS A 134 -10.62 -5.05 16.27
CA LYS A 134 -11.38 -3.83 16.52
C LYS A 134 -12.06 -3.88 17.90
N ILE A 135 -12.03 -2.76 18.60
CA ILE A 135 -12.78 -2.54 19.84
C ILE A 135 -13.82 -1.44 19.57
N ASP A 136 -15.10 -1.76 19.75
CA ASP A 136 -16.23 -0.87 19.43
C ASP A 136 -16.20 -0.31 18.00
N GLY A 137 -15.76 -1.15 17.03
CA GLY A 137 -15.68 -0.78 15.61
C GLY A 137 -14.42 0.01 15.20
N GLN A 138 -13.53 0.31 16.15
CA GLN A 138 -12.31 1.10 15.94
C GLN A 138 -11.05 0.27 16.18
N TRP A 139 -9.98 0.60 15.48
CA TRP A 139 -8.65 0.00 15.62
C TRP A 139 -7.94 0.56 16.85
N PRO A 140 -7.57 -0.28 17.84
CA PRO A 140 -6.84 0.20 19.01
C PRO A 140 -5.37 0.50 18.68
N PHE A 141 -4.81 1.51 19.34
CA PHE A 141 -3.38 1.83 19.31
C PHE A 141 -2.93 2.36 20.68
N GLY A 142 -2.39 1.49 21.54
CA GLY A 142 -2.12 1.84 22.95
C GLY A 142 -3.38 2.37 23.67
N ARG A 143 -3.34 3.62 24.10
CA ARG A 143 -4.50 4.37 24.63
C ARG A 143 -5.09 5.31 23.58
N ALA A 144 -5.18 4.91 22.33
CA ALA A 144 -5.83 5.66 21.27
C ALA A 144 -6.69 4.70 20.44
N ARG A 145 -7.57 5.27 19.62
CA ARG A 145 -8.38 4.52 18.67
C ARG A 145 -8.40 5.22 17.33
N ALA A 146 -8.47 4.42 16.27
CA ALA A 146 -8.55 4.88 14.89
C ALA A 146 -9.76 4.25 14.19
N ASP A 147 -10.39 5.01 13.32
CA ASP A 147 -11.53 4.55 12.54
C ASP A 147 -11.06 3.83 11.29
N TRP A 148 -9.93 4.28 10.73
CA TRP A 148 -9.37 3.77 9.50
C TRP A 148 -8.07 3.01 9.73
N LEU A 149 -7.83 1.98 8.94
CA LEU A 149 -6.58 1.22 8.89
C LEU A 149 -5.90 1.39 7.53
N PHE A 150 -4.67 1.87 7.56
CA PHE A 150 -3.73 1.82 6.45
C PHE A 150 -2.69 0.73 6.75
N ILE A 151 -2.56 -0.26 5.87
CA ILE A 151 -1.60 -1.34 6.05
C ILE A 151 -0.56 -1.38 4.92
N ASP A 152 0.71 -1.07 5.23
CA ASP A 152 1.80 -1.25 4.28
C ASP A 152 2.09 -2.75 4.08
N VAL A 153 1.78 -3.24 2.88
CA VAL A 153 1.97 -4.64 2.48
C VAL A 153 3.16 -4.86 1.54
N THR A 154 4.06 -3.88 1.40
CA THR A 154 5.20 -3.94 0.46
C THR A 154 6.09 -5.17 0.67
N GLN A 155 6.36 -5.54 1.92
CA GLN A 155 7.12 -6.74 2.27
C GLN A 155 6.25 -8.00 2.37
N ALA A 156 4.92 -7.87 2.34
CA ALA A 156 4.01 -8.98 2.50
C ALA A 156 3.60 -9.62 1.17
N VAL A 157 3.29 -8.81 0.14
CA VAL A 157 2.81 -9.29 -1.16
C VAL A 157 3.82 -10.26 -1.79
N GLY A 158 3.35 -11.46 -2.11
CA GLY A 158 4.17 -12.53 -2.69
C GLY A 158 5.06 -13.29 -1.70
N ARG A 159 5.02 -12.95 -0.41
CA ARG A 159 5.79 -13.63 0.66
C ARG A 159 4.91 -14.26 1.73
N VAL A 160 3.81 -13.60 2.08
CA VAL A 160 2.81 -14.11 3.02
C VAL A 160 1.40 -14.02 2.43
N PRO A 161 0.45 -14.85 2.89
CA PRO A 161 -0.93 -14.73 2.47
C PRO A 161 -1.51 -13.35 2.80
N PHE A 162 -2.01 -12.65 1.79
CA PHE A 162 -2.71 -11.39 1.94
C PHE A 162 -3.83 -11.28 0.91
N SER A 163 -4.97 -10.74 1.32
CA SER A 163 -5.90 -10.12 0.38
C SER A 163 -6.65 -8.97 1.06
N PHE A 164 -6.88 -7.93 0.28
CA PHE A 164 -7.53 -6.71 0.75
C PHE A 164 -8.96 -6.98 1.22
N ALA A 165 -9.71 -7.84 0.53
CA ALA A 165 -11.12 -8.13 0.83
C ALA A 165 -11.39 -8.69 2.24
N TRP A 166 -10.39 -9.30 2.89
CA TRP A 166 -10.50 -9.91 4.23
C TRP A 166 -9.51 -9.31 5.24
N SER A 167 -8.69 -8.33 4.85
CA SER A 167 -7.76 -7.66 5.76
C SER A 167 -8.48 -6.71 6.73
N GLY A 168 -9.68 -6.25 6.37
CA GLY A 168 -10.42 -5.22 7.09
C GLY A 168 -9.83 -3.81 6.93
N ALA A 169 -8.71 -3.66 6.20
CA ALA A 169 -8.06 -2.37 5.99
C ALA A 169 -8.86 -1.47 5.03
N ASP A 170 -8.75 -0.16 5.26
CA ASP A 170 -9.32 0.86 4.39
C ASP A 170 -8.35 1.22 3.25
N PHE A 171 -7.04 1.06 3.50
CA PHE A 171 -5.95 1.27 2.52
C PHE A 171 -4.87 0.20 2.69
N ALA A 172 -4.25 -0.23 1.59
CA ALA A 172 -3.13 -1.18 1.58
C ALA A 172 -2.13 -0.89 0.46
#